data_AF-A0A815WCU4-F1
#
_entry.id   AF-A0A815WCU4-F1
#
_cell.length_a   1.000
_cell.length_b   1.000
_cell.length_c   1.000
_cell.angle_alpha   90.00
_cell.angle_beta   90.00
_cell.angle_gamma   90.00
#
_symmetry.space_group_name_H-M   'P 1'
#
loop_
_entity.id
_entity.type
_entity.pdbx_description
1 polymer ?
#
loop_
_entity_poly.entity_id
_entity_poly.type
_entity_poly.pdbx_seq_one_letter_code
_entity_poly.pdbx_strand_id
1 'polypeptide(L)'
;MYLSSNLFLLILINLINLHFSSSSICSDYYSSQSSYQQCECEDLSINGQSTISLKCNGQTNFPHFLSTINYQSIEIESCLEDLNFELKPFYDLTLNTLRIRHCNLININDQSF
;
A
#
# COMPACT_ATOMS: atom_id res chain seq x y z
N MET A 1 26.44 33.61 37.11
CA MET A 1 26.52 32.52 36.11
C MET A 1 25.53 31.42 36.45
N TYR A 2 24.24 31.57 36.13
CA TYR A 2 23.25 30.48 36.23
C TYR A 2 22.10 30.78 35.25
N LEU A 3 22.33 30.61 33.95
CA LEU A 3 21.27 30.78 32.94
C LEU A 3 21.27 29.73 31.83
N SER A 4 22.12 28.70 31.90
CA SER A 4 22.30 27.76 30.77
C SER A 4 21.64 26.38 30.94
N SER A 5 21.21 25.98 32.14
CA SER A 5 20.76 24.59 32.38
C SER A 5 19.31 24.32 31.94
N ASN A 6 18.38 25.26 32.18
CA ASN A 6 16.96 25.07 31.86
C ASN A 6 16.65 25.19 30.35
N LEU A 7 17.44 25.98 29.61
CA LEU A 7 17.27 26.11 28.16
C LEU A 7 17.68 24.84 27.41
N PHE A 8 18.70 24.14 27.92
CA PHE A 8 19.19 22.89 27.34
C PHE A 8 18.18 21.75 27.51
N LEU A 9 17.50 21.70 28.67
CA LEU A 9 16.47 20.69 28.95
C LEU A 9 15.24 20.85 28.05
N LEU A 10 14.83 22.09 27.76
CA LEU A 10 13.70 22.39 26.86
C LEU A 10 13.99 22.01 25.40
N ILE A 11 15.25 22.12 24.96
CA ILE A 11 15.66 21.70 23.61
C ILE A 11 15.68 20.16 23.51
N LEU A 12 16.15 19.47 24.55
CA LEU A 12 16.12 17.99 24.61
C LEU A 12 14.69 17.42 24.65
N ILE A 13 13.77 18.05 25.38
CA ILE A 13 12.36 17.61 25.42
C ILE A 13 11.66 17.83 24.07
N ASN A 14 12.03 18.89 23.32
CA ASN A 14 11.49 19.09 21.97
C ASN A 14 12.09 18.14 20.93
N LEU A 15 13.33 17.66 21.11
CA LEU A 15 13.96 16.67 20.22
C LEU A 15 13.43 15.24 20.42
N ILE A 16 12.98 14.89 21.62
CA ILE A 16 12.42 13.55 21.91
C ILE A 16 10.99 13.38 21.35
N ASN A 17 10.25 14.47 21.14
CA ASN A 17 8.87 14.42 20.61
C ASN A 17 8.76 14.37 19.08
N LEU A 18 9.87 14.31 18.34
CA LEU A 18 9.86 14.30 16.88
C LEU A 18 9.97 12.92 16.23
N HIS A 19 10.05 11.84 17.01
CA HIS A 19 9.83 10.48 16.48
C HIS A 19 8.34 10.14 16.48
N PHE A 20 7.55 10.90 15.73
CA PHE A 20 6.35 10.34 15.13
C PHE A 20 6.81 9.42 14.02
N SER A 21 7.11 8.17 14.36
CA SER A 21 7.10 7.09 13.38
C SER A 21 5.64 6.93 12.95
N SER A 22 5.22 7.69 11.94
CA SER A 22 4.02 7.36 11.20
C SER A 22 4.21 5.93 10.69
N SER A 23 3.49 4.97 11.28
CA SER A 23 3.53 3.60 10.78
C SER A 23 3.05 3.64 9.33
N SER A 24 3.81 2.98 8.46
CA SER A 24 3.54 2.92 7.04
C SER A 24 2.53 1.81 6.79
N ILE A 25 1.46 2.07 6.04
CA ILE A 25 0.47 1.03 5.70
C ILE A 25 1.18 -0.05 4.88
N CYS A 26 2.09 0.35 3.99
CA CYS A 26 2.98 -0.57 3.29
C CYS A 26 3.86 -1.41 4.23
N SER A 27 4.46 -0.83 5.29
CA SER A 27 5.26 -1.63 6.23
C SER A 27 4.44 -2.64 7.02
N ASP A 28 3.19 -2.27 7.34
CA ASP A 28 2.32 -3.07 8.20
C ASP A 28 1.69 -4.26 7.46
N TYR A 29 1.40 -4.11 6.16
CA TYR A 29 0.66 -5.10 5.37
C TYR A 29 1.40 -5.65 4.15
N TYR A 30 2.37 -4.91 3.60
CA TYR A 30 3.05 -5.23 2.34
C TYR A 30 4.58 -5.24 2.50
N SER A 31 5.06 -5.77 3.63
CA SER A 31 6.49 -5.81 3.90
C SER A 31 7.25 -6.63 2.85
N SER A 32 8.39 -6.10 2.40
CA SER A 32 9.28 -6.71 1.41
C SER A 32 9.93 -8.02 1.85
N GLN A 33 9.68 -8.47 3.08
CA GLN A 33 10.19 -9.74 3.62
C GLN A 33 9.22 -10.90 3.46
N SER A 34 7.97 -10.64 3.06
CA SER A 34 7.02 -11.71 2.77
C SER A 34 7.34 -12.32 1.40
N SER A 35 7.77 -13.60 1.40
CA SER A 35 8.11 -14.36 0.19
C SER A 35 6.94 -14.58 -0.78
N TYR A 36 5.74 -14.12 -0.43
CA TYR A 36 4.51 -14.27 -1.20
C TYR A 36 4.08 -13.01 -1.94
N GLN A 37 4.69 -11.84 -1.70
CA GLN A 37 4.16 -10.58 -2.23
C GLN A 37 5.21 -9.83 -3.05
N GLN A 38 5.16 -10.04 -4.37
CA GLN A 38 5.99 -9.39 -5.39
C GLN A 38 5.42 -8.02 -5.81
N CYS A 39 4.93 -7.24 -4.84
CA CYS A 39 4.34 -5.93 -5.09
C CYS A 39 5.19 -4.84 -4.44
N GLU A 40 5.55 -3.83 -5.23
CA GLU A 40 6.02 -2.55 -4.72
C GLU A 40 4.80 -1.82 -4.13
N CYS A 41 4.97 -1.25 -2.94
CA CYS A 41 3.94 -0.51 -2.23
C CYS A 41 4.45 0.89 -1.91
N GLU A 42 3.61 1.90 -2.17
CA GLU A 42 3.88 3.29 -1.89
C GLU A 42 2.75 3.90 -1.05
N ASP A 43 3.10 4.50 0.10
CA ASP A 43 2.16 5.27 0.91
C ASP A 43 2.03 6.68 0.34
N LEU A 44 0.79 7.10 0.10
CA LEU A 44 0.44 8.40 -0.48
C LEU A 44 -0.46 9.17 0.48
N SER A 45 -0.20 10.47 0.63
CA SER A 45 -1.10 11.39 1.34
C SER A 45 -1.77 12.33 0.35
N ILE A 46 -3.07 12.16 0.13
CA ILE A 46 -3.86 12.95 -0.82
C ILE A 46 -4.97 13.63 -0.04
N ASN A 47 -5.01 14.97 -0.05
CA ASN A 47 -5.98 15.77 0.70
C ASN A 47 -6.07 15.42 2.20
N GLY A 48 -4.95 15.02 2.81
CA GLY A 48 -4.90 14.63 4.22
C GLY A 48 -5.44 13.23 4.52
N GLN A 49 -5.79 12.44 3.50
CA GLN A 49 -6.14 11.03 3.63
C GLN A 49 -4.96 10.16 3.21
N SER A 50 -4.66 9.13 4.02
CA SER A 50 -3.68 8.11 3.67
C SER A 50 -4.29 7.11 2.70
N THR A 51 -3.58 6.88 1.59
CA THR A 51 -3.94 5.95 0.52
C THR A 51 -2.69 5.18 0.11
N ILE A 52 -2.84 4.03 -0.55
CA ILE A 52 -1.69 3.27 -1.05
C ILE A 52 -1.76 3.06 -2.56
N SER A 53 -0.59 3.02 -3.19
CA SER A 53 -0.40 2.55 -4.56
C SER A 53 0.35 1.22 -4.54
N LEU A 54 -0.19 0.23 -5.26
CA LEU A 54 0.45 -1.08 -5.42
C LEU A 54 0.86 -1.31 -6.87
N LYS A 55 2.08 -1.81 -7.07
CA LYS A 55 2.57 -2.29 -8.36
C LYS A 55 3.11 -3.71 -8.23
N CYS A 56 2.39 -4.67 -8.79
CA CYS A 56 2.71 -6.08 -8.71
C CYS A 56 3.25 -6.61 -10.05
N ASN A 57 4.31 -7.43 -10.01
CA ASN A 57 4.90 -8.05 -11.20
C ASN A 57 5.14 -9.56 -10.99
N GLY A 58 4.99 -10.38 -12.03
CA GLY A 58 5.37 -11.80 -11.98
C GLY A 58 4.47 -12.68 -11.12
N GLN A 59 3.25 -12.23 -10.82
CA GLN A 59 2.32 -12.92 -9.94
C GLN A 59 1.90 -14.29 -10.52
N THR A 60 2.09 -15.36 -9.75
CA THR A 60 1.51 -16.69 -10.01
C THR A 60 0.05 -16.76 -9.57
N ASN A 61 -0.37 -16.00 -8.56
CA ASN A 61 -1.74 -15.99 -8.08
C ASN A 61 -2.30 -14.58 -8.02
N PHE A 62 -3.62 -14.48 -8.00
CA PHE A 62 -4.27 -13.19 -7.84
C PHE A 62 -3.92 -12.59 -6.45
N PRO A 63 -3.44 -11.33 -6.32
CA PRO A 63 -3.08 -10.75 -5.03
C PRO A 63 -4.30 -10.61 -4.11
N HIS A 64 -4.17 -11.03 -2.86
CA HIS A 64 -5.21 -10.78 -1.86
C HIS A 64 -5.16 -9.30 -1.42
N PHE A 65 -6.17 -8.53 -1.80
CA PHE A 65 -6.32 -7.14 -1.39
C PHE A 65 -7.12 -7.04 -0.08
N LEU A 66 -6.79 -6.05 0.74
CA LEU A 66 -7.40 -5.84 2.05
C LEU A 66 -8.47 -4.74 1.93
N SER A 67 -9.74 -5.09 2.09
CA SER A 67 -10.87 -4.15 1.96
C SER A 67 -10.86 -3.00 2.98
N THR A 68 -10.06 -3.09 4.04
CA THR A 68 -9.91 -2.04 5.06
C THR A 68 -8.94 -0.93 4.64
N ILE A 69 -8.26 -1.07 3.50
CA ILE A 69 -7.26 -0.11 3.02
C ILE A 69 -7.82 0.71 1.86
N ASN A 70 -7.54 2.02 1.87
CA ASN A 70 -7.85 2.90 0.75
C ASN A 70 -6.76 2.78 -0.33
N TYR A 71 -7.10 2.20 -1.48
CA TYR A 71 -6.18 2.12 -2.61
C TYR A 71 -6.36 3.34 -3.50
N GLN A 72 -5.29 4.06 -3.78
CA GLN A 72 -5.31 5.06 -4.84
C GLN A 72 -5.21 4.37 -6.21
N SER A 73 -4.28 3.44 -6.34
CA SER A 73 -4.05 2.71 -7.59
C SER A 73 -3.54 1.30 -7.36
N ILE A 74 -3.97 0.39 -8.23
CA ILE A 74 -3.44 -0.97 -8.32
C ILE A 74 -3.00 -1.21 -9.76
N GLU A 75 -1.73 -1.54 -9.92
CA GLU A 75 -1.11 -1.93 -11.19
C GLU A 75 -0.62 -3.38 -11.10
N ILE A 76 -1.05 -4.21 -12.05
CA ILE A 76 -0.62 -5.60 -12.17
C ILE A 76 -0.02 -5.78 -13.56
N GLU A 77 1.25 -6.22 -13.61
CA GLU A 77 1.98 -6.43 -14.85
C GLU A 77 2.61 -7.83 -14.93
N SER A 78 2.77 -8.36 -16.14
CA SER A 78 3.49 -9.61 -16.46
C SER A 78 3.09 -10.80 -15.59
N CYS A 79 1.81 -11.14 -15.56
CA CYS A 79 1.30 -12.28 -14.81
C CYS A 79 1.88 -13.60 -15.33
N LEU A 80 2.31 -14.48 -14.42
CA LEU A 80 2.81 -15.81 -14.76
C LEU A 80 1.65 -16.81 -15.01
N GLU A 81 0.49 -16.54 -14.43
CA GLU A 81 -0.74 -17.33 -14.59
C GLU A 81 -1.93 -16.44 -15.01
N ASP A 82 -3.04 -17.08 -15.38
CA ASP A 82 -4.27 -16.40 -15.77
C ASP A 82 -4.94 -15.72 -14.56
N LEU A 83 -5.33 -14.44 -14.70
CA LEU A 83 -6.11 -13.73 -13.68
C LEU A 83 -7.60 -14.08 -13.82
N ASN A 84 -8.11 -14.83 -12.85
CA ASN A 84 -9.53 -15.23 -12.81
C ASN A 84 -10.40 -14.20 -12.08
N PHE A 85 -11.34 -13.60 -12.81
CA PHE A 85 -12.26 -12.59 -12.30
C PHE A 85 -13.56 -13.13 -11.70
N GLU A 86 -13.80 -14.43 -11.75
CA GLU A 86 -14.94 -15.07 -11.08
C GLU A 86 -14.90 -14.86 -9.56
N LEU A 87 -13.70 -14.75 -8.99
CA LEU A 87 -13.48 -14.51 -7.57
C LEU A 87 -13.74 -13.06 -7.12
N LYS A 88 -14.14 -12.17 -8.04
CA LYS A 88 -14.45 -10.76 -7.77
C LYS A 88 -13.40 -10.05 -6.90
N PRO A 89 -12.12 -10.09 -7.31
CA PRO A 89 -11.02 -9.71 -6.43
C PRO A 89 -10.98 -8.23 -6.00
N PHE A 90 -11.67 -7.36 -6.73
CA PHE A 90 -11.69 -5.92 -6.49
C PHE A 90 -13.03 -5.41 -5.95
N TYR A 91 -14.03 -6.29 -5.74
CA TYR A 91 -15.41 -5.89 -5.50
C TYR A 91 -15.61 -5.06 -4.23
N ASP A 92 -14.82 -5.34 -3.19
CA ASP A 92 -14.88 -4.61 -1.91
C ASP A 92 -13.81 -3.49 -1.81
N LEU A 93 -13.12 -3.18 -2.91
CA LEU A 93 -12.05 -2.20 -2.92
C LEU A 93 -12.56 -0.86 -3.45
N THR A 94 -12.26 0.21 -2.72
CA THR A 94 -12.35 1.56 -3.28
C THR A 94 -11.01 1.90 -3.90
N LEU A 95 -10.99 2.09 -5.23
CA LEU A 95 -9.80 2.43 -6.00
C LEU A 95 -10.09 3.42 -7.13
N ASN A 96 -9.17 4.35 -7.37
CA ASN A 96 -9.31 5.31 -8.47
C ASN A 96 -8.81 4.75 -9.80
N THR A 97 -7.81 3.88 -9.76
CA THR A 97 -7.19 3.34 -10.98
C THR A 97 -6.82 1.88 -10.81
N LEU A 98 -7.38 1.04 -11.66
CA LEU A 98 -6.93 -0.33 -11.88
C LEU A 98 -6.28 -0.42 -13.25
N ARG A 99 -5.06 -0.94 -13.29
CA ARG A 99 -4.31 -1.15 -14.53
C ARG A 99 -3.78 -2.56 -14.56
N ILE A 100 -4.12 -3.29 -15.62
CA ILE A 100 -3.68 -4.66 -15.83
C ILE A 100 -3.04 -4.75 -17.20
N ARG A 101 -1.79 -5.23 -17.27
CA ARG A 101 -1.00 -5.29 -18.50
C ARG A 101 -0.24 -6.59 -18.60
N HIS A 102 -0.11 -7.12 -19.82
CA HIS A 102 0.65 -8.35 -20.07
C HIS A 102 0.20 -9.52 -19.17
N CYS A 103 -1.11 -9.61 -18.91
CA CYS A 103 -1.74 -10.67 -18.16
C CYS A 103 -2.85 -11.28 -19.02
N ASN A 104 -2.98 -12.59 -18.98
CA ASN A 104 -4.16 -13.23 -19.55
C ASN A 104 -5.31 -13.13 -18.53
N LEU A 105 -6.49 -12.72 -18.98
CA LEU A 105 -7.64 -12.49 -18.11
C LEU A 105 -8.74 -13.47 -18.48
N ILE A 106 -9.25 -14.20 -17.49
CA ILE A 106 -10.30 -15.21 -17.68
C ILE A 106 -11.52 -14.89 -16.83
N ASN A 107 -12.69 -15.34 -17.30
CA ASN A 107 -13.98 -15.17 -16.64
C ASN A 107 -14.38 -13.71 -16.35
N ILE A 108 -13.95 -12.77 -17.19
CA ILE A 108 -14.42 -11.38 -17.12
C ILE A 108 -15.89 -11.32 -17.52
N ASN A 109 -16.70 -10.68 -16.69
CA ASN A 109 -18.09 -10.39 -16.96
C ASN A 109 -18.49 -9.02 -16.35
N ASP A 110 -19.75 -8.64 -16.53
CA ASP A 110 -20.28 -7.34 -16.09
C ASP A 110 -20.29 -7.15 -14.55
N GLN A 111 -20.04 -8.21 -13.78
CA GLN A 111 -19.93 -8.17 -12.30
C GLN A 111 -18.49 -8.29 -11.78
N SER A 112 -17.50 -8.26 -12.68
CA SER A 112 -16.09 -8.39 -12.33
C SER A 112 -15.50 -7.12 -11.69
N PHE A 113 -16.22 -5.99 -11.76
CA PHE A 113 -15.80 -4.66 -11.30
C PHE A 113 -16.94 -3.95 -10.56
#